data_AF-A0A210Q7T1-F1
#
_entry.id   AF-A0A210Q7T1-F1
#
_cell.length_a   1.000
_cell.length_b   1.000
_cell.length_c   1.000
_cell.angle_alpha   90.00
_cell.angle_beta   90.00
_cell.angle_gamma   90.00
#
_symmetry.space_group_name_H-M   'P 1'
#
loop_
_entity.id
_entity.type
_entity.pdbx_description
1 polymer ?
#
loop_
_entity_poly.entity_id
_entity_poly.type
_entity_poly.pdbx_seq_one_letter_code
_entity_poly.pdbx_strand_id
1 'polypeptide(L)'
;MALGLISQLWVQYHSSGSDITTLESPRIECPLWDKLQAEEESERRRAFHVNNFDRMISLTEEGKLWKFPINNDQGWTEEEDVSFGEHVFLDPLIEDFPKKGPVRHFMELVTAGLSKNPHMTVKEKHDHINWYRTYFIENQDLMREELGEEHGTIREPHQPV
;
A
#
# COMPACT_ATOMS: atom_id res chain seq x y z
N MET A 1 -36.15 18.05 -72.91
CA MET A 1 -35.91 18.50 -71.52
C MET A 1 -35.17 17.46 -70.64
N ALA A 2 -34.95 16.21 -71.07
CA ALA A 2 -34.29 15.20 -70.22
C ALA A 2 -32.74 15.20 -70.26
N LEU A 3 -32.12 15.67 -71.35
CA LEU A 3 -30.65 15.63 -71.50
C LEU A 3 -29.89 16.72 -70.69
N GLY A 4 -30.55 17.84 -70.39
CA GLY A 4 -29.95 18.90 -69.54
C GLY A 4 -29.86 18.50 -68.07
N LEU A 5 -30.82 17.71 -67.58
CA LEU A 5 -30.86 17.23 -66.19
C LEU A 5 -29.75 16.21 -65.90
N ILE A 6 -29.41 15.36 -66.88
CA ILE A 6 -28.34 14.37 -66.75
C ILE A 6 -26.97 15.06 -66.72
N SER A 7 -26.76 16.10 -67.53
CA SER A 7 -25.52 16.89 -67.48
C SER A 7 -25.37 17.65 -66.16
N GLN A 8 -26.44 18.20 -65.61
CA GLN A 8 -26.39 18.88 -64.30
C GLN A 8 -26.12 17.90 -63.15
N LEU A 9 -26.71 16.71 -63.17
CA LEU A 9 -26.44 15.66 -62.19
C LEU A 9 -25.00 15.12 -62.28
N TRP A 10 -24.44 15.02 -63.49
CA TRP A 10 -23.07 14.55 -63.69
C TRP A 10 -22.02 15.57 -63.21
N VAL A 11 -22.29 16.87 -63.42
CA VAL A 11 -21.46 17.97 -62.88
C VAL A 11 -21.59 18.06 -61.35
N GLN A 12 -22.79 17.86 -60.79
CA GLN A 12 -23.00 17.80 -59.34
C GLN A 12 -22.20 16.64 -58.70
N TYR A 13 -22.20 15.46 -59.32
CA TYR A 13 -21.49 14.27 -58.83
C TYR A 13 -19.96 14.43 -58.86
N HIS A 14 -19.42 15.09 -59.89
CA HIS A 14 -17.97 15.36 -59.98
C HIS A 14 -17.55 16.58 -59.15
N SER A 15 -18.46 17.51 -58.87
CA SER A 15 -18.22 18.62 -57.93
C SER A 15 -18.24 18.19 -56.46
N SER A 16 -18.95 17.10 -56.13
CA SER A 16 -18.89 16.45 -54.80
C SER A 16 -17.68 15.53 -54.61
N GLY A 17 -16.83 15.42 -55.64
CA GLY A 17 -15.66 14.56 -55.67
C GLY A 17 -14.39 15.24 -55.17
N SER A 18 -14.39 15.82 -53.97
CA SER A 18 -13.17 16.04 -53.18
C SER A 18 -13.50 16.64 -51.81
N ASP A 19 -13.98 15.83 -50.90
CA ASP A 19 -13.67 15.96 -49.47
C ASP A 19 -13.37 14.55 -48.93
N ILE A 20 -12.37 13.91 -49.55
CA ILE A 20 -11.67 12.75 -48.97
C ILE A 20 -10.51 13.19 -48.07
N THR A 21 -10.34 14.50 -47.87
CA THR A 21 -9.52 15.05 -46.81
C THR A 21 -10.34 15.04 -45.53
N THR A 22 -9.92 14.19 -44.59
CA THR A 22 -10.45 14.11 -43.21
C THR A 22 -11.73 13.28 -43.04
N LEU A 23 -11.76 12.04 -43.56
CA LEU A 23 -12.47 10.99 -42.82
C LEU A 23 -11.62 10.61 -41.60
N GLU A 24 -11.56 11.49 -40.60
CA GLU A 24 -11.23 11.06 -39.25
C GLU A 24 -12.38 10.15 -38.82
N SER A 25 -12.22 8.84 -39.06
CA SER A 25 -12.97 7.81 -38.35
C SER A 25 -13.00 8.23 -36.88
N PRO A 26 -14.16 8.24 -36.19
CA PRO A 26 -14.18 8.53 -34.77
C PRO A 26 -13.15 7.59 -34.15
N ARG A 27 -12.07 8.17 -33.61
CA ARG A 27 -10.96 7.41 -33.05
C ARG A 27 -11.57 6.70 -31.86
N ILE A 28 -11.99 5.46 -32.04
CA ILE A 28 -12.45 4.61 -30.94
C ILE A 28 -11.20 4.42 -30.10
N GLU A 29 -11.05 5.25 -29.06
CA GLU A 29 -9.98 5.11 -28.10
C GLU A 29 -10.09 3.71 -27.52
N CYS A 30 -9.19 2.83 -27.93
CA CYS A 30 -9.11 1.51 -27.36
C CYS A 30 -7.91 1.51 -26.42
N PRO A 31 -8.14 1.80 -25.12
CA PRO A 31 -7.06 2.01 -24.17
C PRO A 31 -6.18 0.77 -23.98
N LEU A 32 -6.64 -0.41 -24.41
CA LEU A 32 -5.83 -1.63 -24.44
C LEU A 32 -4.88 -1.67 -25.64
N TRP A 33 -5.37 -1.39 -26.86
CA TRP A 33 -4.53 -1.38 -28.06
C TRP A 33 -3.47 -0.28 -27.99
N ASP A 34 -3.82 0.89 -27.45
CA ASP A 34 -2.87 1.98 -27.25
C ASP A 34 -1.74 1.59 -26.27
N LYS A 35 -2.08 0.86 -25.20
CA LYS A 35 -1.10 0.32 -24.24
C LYS A 35 -0.19 -0.73 -24.88
N LEU A 36 -0.77 -1.70 -25.59
CA LEU A 36 -0.01 -2.76 -26.26
C LEU A 36 0.94 -2.19 -27.31
N GLN A 37 0.48 -1.20 -28.07
CA GLN A 37 1.30 -0.54 -29.07
C GLN A 37 2.46 0.24 -28.41
N ALA A 38 2.20 0.96 -27.31
CA ALA A 38 3.25 1.62 -26.54
C ALA A 38 4.26 0.64 -25.91
N GLU A 39 3.78 -0.52 -25.44
CA GLU A 39 4.62 -1.59 -24.90
C GLU A 39 5.52 -2.18 -25.99
N GLU A 40 4.98 -2.55 -27.15
CA GLU A 40 5.74 -3.09 -28.29
C GLU A 40 6.80 -2.08 -28.77
N GLU A 41 6.45 -0.79 -28.86
CA GLU A 41 7.40 0.27 -29.20
C GLU A 41 8.53 0.43 -28.15
N SER A 42 8.23 0.19 -26.87
CA SER A 42 9.22 0.23 -25.80
C SER A 42 10.14 -0.98 -25.81
N GLU A 43 9.62 -2.18 -26.09
CA GLU A 43 10.41 -3.42 -26.21
C GLU A 43 11.32 -3.38 -27.44
N ARG A 44 10.82 -2.89 -28.57
CA ARG A 44 11.61 -2.71 -29.79
C ARG A 44 12.77 -1.74 -29.57
N ARG A 45 12.59 -0.71 -28.74
CA ARG A 45 13.67 0.20 -28.30
C ARG A 45 14.66 -0.50 -27.37
N ARG A 46 14.19 -1.31 -26.42
CA ARG A 46 15.03 -2.03 -25.45
C ARG A 46 15.84 -3.18 -26.07
N ALA A 47 15.34 -3.83 -27.12
CA ALA A 47 15.97 -5.00 -27.75
C ALA A 47 17.42 -4.76 -28.25
N PHE A 48 17.82 -3.50 -28.46
CA PHE A 48 19.17 -3.13 -28.89
C PHE A 48 19.98 -2.55 -27.72
N HIS A 49 20.32 -3.36 -26.72
CA HIS A 49 21.35 -2.98 -25.74
C HIS A 49 22.72 -3.02 -26.42
N VAL A 50 23.17 -1.90 -26.96
CA VAL A 50 24.48 -1.80 -27.62
C VAL A 50 25.60 -1.73 -26.58
N ASN A 51 25.28 -1.24 -25.37
CA ASN A 51 26.23 -1.03 -24.28
C ASN A 51 25.86 -1.81 -23.01
N ASN A 52 26.86 -2.18 -22.21
CA ASN A 52 26.68 -2.83 -20.91
C ASN A 52 25.91 -1.92 -19.93
N PHE A 53 26.10 -0.60 -20.01
CA PHE A 53 25.35 0.35 -19.19
C PHE A 53 23.85 0.34 -19.51
N ASP A 54 23.47 0.21 -20.78
CA ASP A 54 22.05 0.11 -21.17
C ASP A 54 21.41 -1.13 -20.56
N ARG A 55 22.14 -2.25 -20.56
CA ARG A 55 21.71 -3.48 -19.90
C ARG A 55 21.56 -3.29 -18.38
N MET A 56 22.49 -2.59 -17.73
CA MET A 56 22.38 -2.30 -16.30
C MET A 56 21.17 -1.40 -15.99
N ILE A 57 20.89 -0.40 -16.84
CA ILE A 57 19.72 0.46 -16.70
C ILE A 57 18.45 -0.38 -16.80
N SER A 58 18.31 -1.21 -17.83
CA SER A 58 17.12 -2.07 -17.99
C SER A 58 16.94 -3.07 -16.85
N LEU A 59 18.03 -3.68 -16.36
CA LEU A 59 17.98 -4.55 -15.18
C LEU A 59 17.61 -3.79 -13.89
N THR A 60 17.91 -2.50 -13.81
CA THR A 60 17.52 -1.63 -12.68
C THR A 60 16.05 -1.23 -12.78
N GLU A 61 15.56 -0.91 -13.99
CA GLU A 61 14.13 -0.66 -14.27
C GLU A 61 13.27 -1.89 -13.99
N GLU A 62 13.77 -3.09 -14.33
CA GLU A 62 13.14 -4.38 -14.02
C GLU A 62 13.23 -4.76 -12.53
N GLY A 63 14.00 -4.03 -11.71
CA GLY A 63 14.19 -4.33 -10.29
C GLY A 63 15.06 -5.55 -9.99
N LYS A 64 15.80 -6.08 -10.98
CA LYS A 64 16.73 -7.21 -10.82
C LYS A 64 18.07 -6.79 -10.22
N LEU A 65 18.48 -5.54 -10.45
CA LEU A 65 19.65 -4.93 -9.83
C LEU A 65 19.25 -4.12 -8.58
N TRP A 66 20.19 -4.02 -7.64
CA TRP A 66 20.06 -3.12 -6.49
C TRP A 66 20.08 -1.66 -6.94
N LYS A 67 19.32 -0.81 -6.25
CA LYS A 67 19.31 0.62 -6.53
C LYS A 67 20.52 1.26 -5.85
N PHE A 68 21.19 2.16 -6.56
CA PHE A 68 22.35 2.89 -6.04
C PHE A 68 21.96 4.32 -5.67
N PRO A 69 22.55 4.89 -4.59
CA PRO A 69 23.45 4.25 -3.63
C PRO A 69 22.76 3.14 -2.82
N ILE A 70 23.52 2.12 -2.43
CA ILE A 70 22.98 0.97 -1.69
C ILE A 70 22.41 1.46 -0.36
N ASN A 71 21.13 1.19 -0.13
CA ASN A 71 20.45 1.37 1.14
C ASN A 71 20.04 -0.04 1.63
N ASN A 72 20.38 -0.36 2.88
CA ASN A 72 20.08 -1.69 3.45
C ASN A 72 18.58 -1.90 3.66
N ASP A 73 17.81 -0.82 3.78
CA ASP A 73 16.38 -0.86 4.04
C ASP A 73 15.56 -0.86 2.73
N GLN A 74 16.21 -1.12 1.58
CA GLN A 74 15.53 -1.18 0.27
C GLN A 74 14.48 -2.29 0.25
N GLY A 75 13.22 -1.90 0.04
CA GLY A 75 12.08 -2.80 -0.03
C GLY A 75 11.35 -2.99 1.30
N TRP A 76 11.79 -2.33 2.38
CA TRP A 76 11.06 -2.29 3.64
C TRP A 76 10.17 -1.04 3.69
N THR A 77 8.95 -1.15 3.18
CA THR A 77 8.01 -0.02 3.08
C THR A 77 7.03 0.09 4.23
N GLU A 78 6.84 -0.97 5.03
CA GLU A 78 5.75 -1.03 6.02
C GLU A 78 5.97 -0.07 7.20
N GLU A 79 7.22 0.22 7.56
CA GLU A 79 7.56 1.06 8.71
C GLU A 79 8.39 2.31 8.34
N GLU A 80 8.49 2.65 7.04
CA GLU A 80 9.25 3.81 6.60
C GLU A 80 8.67 5.13 7.13
N ASP A 81 7.34 5.20 7.22
CA ASP A 81 6.59 6.38 7.69
C ASP A 81 6.39 6.41 9.21
N VAL A 82 6.82 5.36 9.93
CA VAL A 82 6.55 5.21 11.37
C VAL A 82 7.63 5.90 12.20
N SER A 83 7.19 6.73 13.16
CA SER A 83 8.12 7.41 14.07
C SER A 83 8.63 6.47 15.16
N PHE A 84 9.90 6.64 15.56
CA PHE A 84 10.49 5.88 16.68
C PHE A 84 9.68 5.99 17.98
N GLY A 85 8.96 7.11 18.17
CA GLY A 85 8.12 7.34 19.34
C GLY A 85 7.04 6.27 19.51
N GLU A 86 6.52 5.73 18.41
CA GLU A 86 5.48 4.69 18.43
C GLU A 86 6.04 3.31 18.83
N HIS A 87 7.32 3.04 18.56
CA HIS A 87 7.98 1.81 19.00
C HIS A 87 8.43 1.86 20.46
N VAL A 88 8.77 3.05 20.97
CA VAL A 88 9.37 3.22 22.30
C VAL A 88 8.31 3.52 23.37
N PHE A 89 7.35 4.39 23.08
CA PHE A 89 6.35 4.86 24.05
C PHE A 89 5.07 4.03 23.97
N LEU A 90 5.09 2.87 24.63
CA LEU A 90 3.94 1.97 24.72
C LEU A 90 3.08 2.18 25.99
N ASP A 91 3.46 3.14 26.83
CA ASP A 91 2.77 3.44 28.10
C ASP A 91 1.28 3.81 27.95
N PRO A 92 0.83 4.50 26.88
CA PRO A 92 -0.60 4.78 26.69
C PRO A 92 -1.45 3.52 26.51
N LEU A 93 -0.87 2.44 25.99
CA LEU A 93 -1.58 1.18 25.73
C LEU A 93 -1.87 0.39 27.01
N ILE A 94 -1.18 0.71 28.12
CA ILE A 94 -1.33 0.03 29.40
C ILE A 94 -2.23 0.78 30.40
N GLU A 95 -2.89 1.86 29.98
CA GLU A 95 -3.79 2.63 30.87
C GLU A 95 -5.02 1.83 31.32
N ASP A 96 -5.48 0.88 30.51
CA ASP A 96 -6.62 0.01 30.82
C ASP A 96 -6.32 -1.00 31.94
N PHE A 97 -5.03 -1.28 32.18
CA PHE A 97 -4.61 -2.21 33.23
C PHE A 97 -4.66 -1.54 34.62
N PRO A 98 -4.87 -2.32 35.70
CA PRO A 98 -4.88 -1.78 37.05
C PRO A 98 -3.61 -0.97 37.35
N LYS A 99 -3.75 0.23 37.94
CA LYS A 99 -2.61 1.15 38.19
C LYS A 99 -1.63 0.65 39.27
N LYS A 100 -2.05 -0.31 40.08
CA LYS A 100 -1.24 -0.91 41.16
C LYS A 100 -1.50 -2.41 41.16
N GLY A 101 -0.44 -3.18 41.42
CA GLY A 101 -0.52 -4.64 41.57
C GLY A 101 0.53 -5.38 40.72
N PRO A 102 0.59 -6.71 40.86
CA PRO A 102 1.55 -7.55 40.15
C PRO A 102 1.32 -7.56 38.64
N VAL A 103 0.06 -7.47 38.19
CA VAL A 103 -0.30 -7.38 36.76
C VAL A 103 0.30 -6.13 36.12
N ARG A 104 0.26 -4.99 36.83
CA ARG A 104 0.86 -3.74 36.35
C ARG A 104 2.36 -3.88 36.16
N HIS A 105 3.04 -4.41 37.18
CA HIS A 105 4.49 -4.61 37.13
C HIS A 105 4.90 -5.58 36.01
N PHE A 106 4.13 -6.64 35.81
CA PHE A 106 4.32 -7.55 34.69
C PHE A 106 4.16 -6.84 33.34
N MET A 107 3.09 -6.07 33.15
CA MET A 107 2.87 -5.34 31.90
C MET A 107 3.93 -4.28 31.62
N GLU A 108 4.47 -3.62 32.66
CA GLU A 108 5.60 -2.69 32.54
C GLU A 108 6.87 -3.39 32.05
N LEU A 109 7.11 -4.64 32.47
CA LEU A 109 8.23 -5.44 31.96
C LEU A 109 8.00 -5.86 30.51
N VAL A 110 6.77 -6.23 30.16
CA VAL A 110 6.39 -6.57 28.78
C VAL A 110 6.60 -5.37 27.87
N THR A 111 6.08 -4.18 28.21
CA THR A 111 6.26 -2.97 27.40
C THR A 111 7.73 -2.57 27.31
N ALA A 112 8.50 -2.68 28.39
CA ALA A 112 9.95 -2.45 28.37
C ALA A 112 10.72 -3.47 27.50
N GLY A 113 10.21 -4.69 27.36
CA GLY A 113 10.74 -5.69 26.43
C GLY A 113 10.39 -5.37 24.98
N LEU A 114 9.13 -5.04 24.70
CA LEU A 114 8.65 -4.67 23.36
C LEU A 114 9.31 -3.39 22.84
N SER A 115 9.59 -2.41 23.70
CA SER A 115 10.26 -1.17 23.29
C SER A 115 11.71 -1.37 22.84
N LYS A 116 12.37 -2.42 23.36
CA LYS A 116 13.74 -2.78 22.99
C LYS A 116 13.83 -3.71 21.78
N ASN A 117 12.70 -4.17 21.25
CA ASN A 117 12.69 -5.10 20.12
C ASN A 117 12.69 -4.36 18.76
N PRO A 118 13.75 -4.52 17.94
CA PRO A 118 13.85 -3.94 16.61
C PRO A 118 13.24 -4.81 15.49
N HIS A 119 12.82 -6.05 15.81
CA HIS A 119 12.34 -7.02 14.81
C HIS A 119 10.82 -7.13 14.74
N MET A 120 10.10 -6.36 15.55
CA MET A 120 8.64 -6.36 15.58
C MET A 120 8.10 -5.02 15.14
N THR A 121 7.07 -5.09 14.31
CA THR A 121 6.35 -3.91 13.85
C THR A 121 5.52 -3.27 14.96
N VAL A 122 5.14 -2.00 14.80
CA VAL A 122 4.22 -1.33 15.74
C VAL A 122 2.92 -2.10 15.88
N LYS A 123 2.37 -2.57 14.76
CA LYS A 123 1.12 -3.34 14.76
C LYS A 123 1.25 -4.63 15.57
N GLU A 124 2.31 -5.39 15.38
CA GLU A 124 2.56 -6.62 16.14
C GLU A 124 2.73 -6.34 17.64
N LYS A 125 3.36 -5.22 18.03
CA LYS A 125 3.46 -4.82 19.43
C LYS A 125 2.09 -4.52 20.03
N HIS A 126 1.22 -3.85 19.29
CA HIS A 126 -0.16 -3.57 19.72
C HIS A 126 -0.98 -4.86 19.87
N ASP A 127 -0.87 -5.76 18.89
CA ASP A 127 -1.54 -7.05 18.92
C ASP A 127 -1.08 -7.91 20.12
N HIS A 128 0.21 -7.85 20.46
CA HIS A 128 0.76 -8.55 21.62
C HIS A 128 0.20 -8.03 22.96
N ILE A 129 0.00 -6.71 23.09
CA ILE A 129 -0.63 -6.12 24.28
C ILE A 129 -2.13 -6.44 24.32
N ASN A 130 -2.80 -6.41 23.18
CA ASN A 130 -4.21 -6.78 23.06
C ASN A 130 -4.46 -8.24 23.45
N TRP A 131 -3.55 -9.15 23.08
CA TRP A 131 -3.60 -10.54 23.50
C TRP A 131 -3.58 -10.69 25.03
N TYR A 132 -2.69 -9.95 25.72
CA TYR A 132 -2.69 -9.93 27.18
C TYR A 132 -4.01 -9.42 27.74
N ARG A 133 -4.58 -8.36 27.16
CA ARG A 133 -5.88 -7.83 27.60
C ARG A 133 -6.94 -8.94 27.59
N THR A 134 -7.08 -9.66 26.48
CA THR A 134 -8.02 -10.78 26.37
C THR A 134 -7.71 -11.90 27.36
N TYR A 135 -6.43 -12.29 27.47
CA TYR A 135 -5.99 -13.33 28.39
C TYR A 135 -6.36 -13.00 29.86
N PHE A 136 -6.13 -11.76 30.29
CA PHE A 136 -6.43 -11.37 31.66
C PHE A 136 -7.94 -11.29 31.95
N ILE A 137 -8.76 -10.94 30.95
CA ILE A 137 -10.22 -10.96 31.05
C ILE A 137 -10.72 -12.40 31.20
N GLU A 138 -10.24 -13.32 30.36
CA GLU A 138 -10.65 -14.73 30.39
C GLU A 138 -10.26 -15.44 31.69
N ASN A 139 -9.13 -15.06 32.29
CA ASN A 139 -8.59 -15.69 33.50
C ASN A 139 -8.84 -14.88 34.79
N GLN A 140 -9.78 -13.93 34.75
CA GLN A 140 -10.04 -13.03 35.87
C GLN A 140 -10.52 -13.78 37.14
N ASP A 141 -11.23 -14.90 36.96
CA ASP A 141 -11.71 -15.73 38.07
C ASP A 141 -10.54 -16.35 38.85
N LEU A 142 -9.53 -16.87 38.15
CA LEU A 142 -8.32 -17.43 38.75
C LEU A 142 -7.50 -16.36 39.48
N MET A 143 -7.45 -15.15 38.95
CA MET A 143 -6.75 -14.03 39.60
C MET A 143 -7.45 -13.58 40.88
N ARG A 144 -8.78 -13.61 40.90
CA ARG A 144 -9.54 -13.29 42.11
C ARG A 144 -9.27 -14.29 43.23
N GLU A 145 -9.13 -15.57 42.89
CA GLU A 145 -8.82 -16.64 43.83
C GLU A 145 -7.40 -16.51 44.41
N GLU A 146 -6.39 -16.27 43.56
CA GLU A 146 -4.98 -16.28 43.97
C GLU A 146 -4.46 -14.95 44.53
N LEU A 147 -4.96 -13.80 44.03
CA LEU A 147 -4.42 -12.47 44.35
C LEU A 147 -5.33 -11.60 45.23
N GLY A 148 -6.54 -12.06 45.53
CA GLY A 148 -7.56 -11.29 46.25
C GLY A 148 -8.26 -10.23 45.38
N GLU A 149 -9.44 -9.77 45.80
CA GLU A 149 -10.35 -8.97 44.96
C GLU A 149 -9.80 -7.61 44.54
N GLU A 150 -8.83 -7.07 45.26
CA GLU A 150 -8.30 -5.70 45.11
C GLU A 150 -7.27 -5.54 43.97
N HIS A 151 -6.73 -6.63 43.43
CA HIS A 151 -5.65 -6.60 42.44
C HIS A 151 -5.98 -7.26 41.10
N GLY A 152 -7.14 -7.94 41.00
CA GLY A 152 -7.53 -8.70 39.81
C GLY A 152 -8.55 -8.02 38.88
N THR A 153 -9.08 -6.84 39.21
CA THR A 153 -10.14 -6.21 38.38
C THR A 153 -9.55 -5.31 37.31
N ILE A 154 -9.55 -5.78 36.05
CA ILE A 154 -9.44 -4.91 34.89
C ILE A 154 -10.77 -4.16 34.79
N ARG A 155 -10.72 -2.84 34.73
CA ARG A 155 -11.93 -2.02 34.59
C ARG A 155 -12.44 -2.18 33.16
N GLU A 156 -13.72 -2.47 33.00
CA GLU A 156 -14.35 -2.32 31.69
C GLU A 156 -14.27 -0.85 31.23
N PRO A 157 -14.13 -0.59 29.91
CA PRO A 157 -13.74 0.73 29.37
C PRO A 157 -14.75 1.88 29.57
N HIS A 158 -15.83 1.71 30.35
CA HIS A 158 -16.94 2.67 30.41
C HIS A 158 -17.49 3.02 31.81
N GLN A 159 -16.68 3.07 32.87
CA GLN A 159 -17.12 3.73 34.12
C GLN A 159 -16.45 5.09 34.33
N PRO A 160 -17.19 6.22 34.23
CA PRO A 160 -16.69 7.53 34.62
C PRO A 160 -16.62 7.65 36.16
N VAL A 161 -15.79 8.59 36.58
CA VAL A 161 -15.43 8.93 37.98
C VAL A 161 -16.64 9.20 38.87
#